data_AF-A0A8H4UYK6-F1
#
_entry.id   AF-A0A8H4UYK6-F1
#
_cell.length_a   1.000
_cell.length_b   1.000
_cell.length_c   1.000
_cell.angle_alpha   90.00
_cell.angle_beta   90.00
_cell.angle_gamma   90.00
#
_symmetry.space_group_name_H-M   'P 1'
#
loop_
_entity.id
_entity.type
_entity.pdbx_description
1 polymer ?
#
loop_
_entity_poly.entity_id
_entity_poly.type
_entity_poly.pdbx_seq_one_letter_code
_entity_poly.pdbx_strand_id
1 'polypeptide(L)'
;FTTMAALQRRLPWYKMLTHWFVTFFGNLCGSLFVVSIILGYGEVFSADPYKSEVITFATKKQVTPEWQTVFLRGIGCNWLVCLACFFGMQGRDLASKVIGIWWPVFAFVSLGFDHVVANMTFIPLAIWLDAPGISVGLYIWKGIIPAFIGNVLGGGLFCGKHFSLKTWMKFLFY
;
A
#
# COMPACT_ATOMS: atom_id res chain seq x y z
N PHE A 1 -8.88 -8.24 -4.60
CA PHE A 1 -9.84 -9.37 -4.67
C PHE A 1 -11.30 -8.95 -4.54
N THR A 2 -11.67 -8.15 -3.54
CA THR A 2 -13.07 -7.75 -3.33
C THR A 2 -13.64 -6.92 -4.49
N THR A 3 -12.83 -6.07 -5.14
CA THR A 3 -13.18 -5.38 -6.40
C THR A 3 -13.59 -6.35 -7.50
N MET A 4 -12.84 -7.45 -7.65
CA MET A 4 -13.14 -8.46 -8.66
C MET A 4 -14.43 -9.20 -8.35
N ALA A 5 -14.62 -9.58 -7.08
CA ALA A 5 -15.84 -10.22 -6.65
C ALA A 5 -17.06 -9.31 -6.90
N ALA A 6 -16.91 -8.00 -6.69
CA ALA A 6 -17.96 -7.03 -6.97
C ALA A 6 -18.25 -6.86 -8.46
N LEU A 7 -17.22 -6.74 -9.30
CA LEU A 7 -17.35 -6.67 -10.76
C LEU A 7 -18.01 -7.92 -11.36
N GLN A 8 -17.72 -9.10 -10.79
CA GLN A 8 -18.34 -10.37 -11.17
C GLN A 8 -19.73 -10.58 -10.55
N ARG A 9 -20.28 -9.60 -9.83
CA ARG A 9 -21.56 -9.69 -9.11
C ARG A 9 -21.63 -10.83 -8.09
N ARG A 10 -20.47 -11.29 -7.61
CA ARG A 10 -20.34 -12.31 -6.55
C ARG A 10 -20.35 -11.70 -5.14
N LEU A 11 -20.10 -10.39 -5.04
CA LEU A 11 -20.14 -9.62 -3.80
C LEU A 11 -20.88 -8.31 -4.06
N PRO A 12 -21.90 -7.93 -3.28
CA PRO A 12 -22.53 -6.63 -3.46
C PRO A 12 -21.56 -5.49 -3.09
N TRP A 13 -21.63 -4.39 -3.83
CA TRP A 13 -20.71 -3.25 -3.69
C TRP A 13 -20.65 -2.68 -2.27
N TYR A 14 -21.78 -2.61 -1.55
CA TYR A 14 -21.78 -2.12 -0.17
C TYR A 14 -20.95 -3.00 0.78
N LYS A 15 -20.95 -4.34 0.60
CA LYS A 15 -20.09 -5.24 1.39
C LYS A 15 -18.62 -5.06 1.05
N MET A 16 -18.30 -4.82 -0.22
CA MET A 16 -16.93 -4.48 -0.64
C MET A 16 -16.44 -3.19 0.03
N LEU A 17 -17.24 -2.13 -0.01
CA LEU A 17 -16.91 -0.84 0.60
C LEU A 17 -16.82 -0.92 2.12
N THR A 18 -17.71 -1.68 2.76
CA THR A 18 -17.65 -1.93 4.21
C THR A 18 -16.36 -2.67 4.58
N HIS A 19 -15.99 -3.70 3.81
CA HIS A 19 -14.72 -4.39 4.01
C HIS A 19 -13.53 -3.44 3.86
N TRP A 20 -13.51 -2.60 2.82
CA TRP A 20 -12.45 -1.60 2.63
C TRP A 20 -12.37 -0.65 3.81
N PHE A 21 -13.50 -0.11 4.26
CA PHE A 21 -13.57 0.77 5.42
C PHE A 21 -12.99 0.10 6.67
N VAL A 22 -13.49 -1.08 7.04
CA VAL A 22 -13.03 -1.80 8.23
C VAL A 22 -11.54 -2.13 8.15
N THR A 23 -11.06 -2.61 7.01
CA THR A 23 -9.63 -2.93 6.84
C THR A 23 -8.73 -1.70 6.85
N PHE A 24 -9.18 -0.58 6.26
CA PHE A 24 -8.42 0.66 6.25
C PHE A 24 -8.21 1.18 7.68
N PHE A 25 -9.29 1.26 8.47
CA PHE A 25 -9.21 1.74 9.84
C PHE A 25 -8.56 0.72 10.78
N GLY A 26 -8.78 -0.58 10.60
CA GLY A 26 -8.07 -1.62 11.34
C GLY A 26 -6.56 -1.54 11.12
N ASN A 27 -6.11 -1.38 9.88
CA ASN A 27 -4.71 -1.18 9.54
C ASN A 27 -4.16 0.11 10.15
N LEU A 28 -4.89 1.23 10.02
CA LEU A 28 -4.47 2.50 10.61
C LEU A 28 -4.31 2.40 12.12
N CYS A 29 -5.29 1.83 12.83
CA CYS A 29 -5.22 1.63 14.27
C CYS A 29 -4.02 0.75 14.67
N GLY A 30 -3.79 -0.36 13.97
CA GLY A 30 -2.63 -1.23 14.20
C GLY A 30 -1.31 -0.52 13.96
N SER A 31 -1.19 0.23 12.86
CA SER A 31 -0.01 1.05 12.56
C SER A 31 0.26 2.10 13.62
N LEU A 32 -0.77 2.83 14.07
CA LEU A 32 -0.64 3.84 15.12
C LEU A 32 -0.29 3.22 16.47
N PHE A 33 -0.81 2.03 16.78
CA PHE A 33 -0.40 1.27 17.97
C PHE A 33 1.10 0.95 17.92
N VAL A 34 1.59 0.42 16.79
CA VAL A 34 3.02 0.11 16.64
C VAL A 34 3.86 1.39 16.74
N VAL A 35 3.46 2.46 16.06
CA VAL A 35 4.18 3.74 16.07
C VAL A 35 4.24 4.35 17.47
N SER A 36 3.13 4.41 18.19
CA SER A 36 3.09 5.07 19.50
C SER A 36 3.68 4.20 20.60
N ILE A 37 3.23 2.95 20.73
CA ILE A 37 3.57 2.09 21.87
C ILE A 37 4.92 1.42 21.69
N ILE A 38 5.16 0.79 20.54
CA ILE A 38 6.35 -0.04 20.34
C ILE A 38 7.54 0.81 19.91
N LEU A 39 7.36 1.70 18.94
CA LEU A 39 8.45 2.48 18.37
C LEU A 39 8.68 3.81 19.09
N GLY A 40 7.60 4.52 19.42
CA GLY A 40 7.60 5.86 20.00
C GLY A 40 8.03 5.85 21.45
N TYR A 41 7.17 5.32 22.34
CA TYR A 41 7.50 5.18 23.77
C TYR A 41 8.64 4.19 24.03
N GLY A 42 8.85 3.23 23.12
CA GLY A 42 10.03 2.35 23.14
C GLY A 42 11.32 3.01 22.65
N GLU A 43 11.26 4.27 22.19
CA GLU A 43 12.40 5.09 21.74
C GLU A 43 13.28 4.43 20.65
N VAL A 44 12.73 3.49 19.88
CA VAL A 44 13.48 2.64 18.93
C VAL A 44 14.20 3.46 17.85
N PHE A 45 13.63 4.60 17.47
CA PHE A 45 14.14 5.49 16.42
C PHE A 45 14.46 6.90 16.94
N SER A 46 14.60 7.10 18.26
CA SER A 46 14.76 8.44 18.85
C SER A 46 16.16 9.03 18.65
N ALA A 47 17.17 8.18 18.43
CA ALA A 47 18.56 8.56 18.29
C ALA A 47 19.06 8.47 16.84
N ASP A 48 20.09 9.26 16.52
CA ASP A 48 20.81 9.15 15.25
C ASP A 48 21.68 7.89 15.19
N PRO A 49 21.86 7.30 13.99
CA PRO A 49 21.44 7.80 12.68
C PRO A 49 19.98 7.48 12.32
N TYR A 50 19.28 6.68 13.11
CA TYR A 50 17.95 6.17 12.77
C TYR A 50 16.89 7.27 12.68
N LYS A 51 16.92 8.25 13.59
CA LYS A 51 16.03 9.42 13.54
C LYS A 51 16.18 10.18 12.23
N SER A 52 17.41 10.53 11.84
CA SER A 52 17.69 11.24 10.58
C SER A 52 17.20 10.47 9.34
N GLU A 53 17.31 9.15 9.33
CA GLU A 53 16.87 8.32 8.20
C GLU A 53 15.34 8.30 8.09
N VAL A 54 14.61 8.17 9.21
CA VAL A 54 13.14 8.24 9.20
C VAL A 54 12.65 9.59 8.66
N ILE A 55 13.26 10.69 9.11
CA ILE A 55 12.92 12.04 8.64
C ILE A 55 13.24 12.19 7.15
N THR A 56 14.40 11.71 6.70
CA THR A 56 14.81 11.77 5.29
C THR A 56 13.87 10.95 4.40
N PHE A 57 13.52 9.75 4.83
CA PHE A 57 12.58 8.87 4.14
C PHE A 57 11.21 9.54 3.99
N ALA A 58 10.64 10.04 5.08
CA ALA A 58 9.33 10.68 5.07
C ALA A 58 9.31 11.96 4.22
N THR A 59 10.39 12.76 4.25
CA THR A 59 10.57 13.94 3.39
C THR A 59 10.52 13.57 1.91
N LYS A 60 11.31 12.57 1.48
CA LYS A 60 11.34 12.07 0.09
C LYS A 60 10.02 11.44 -0.37
N LYS A 61 9.20 11.01 0.58
CA LYS A 61 7.89 10.40 0.37
C LYS A 61 6.75 11.41 0.26
N GLN A 62 6.76 12.49 1.03
CA GLN A 62 5.58 13.34 1.24
C GLN A 62 5.81 14.84 0.98
N VAL A 63 7.01 15.32 1.30
CA VAL A 63 7.36 16.75 1.16
C VAL A 63 7.82 17.02 -0.27
N THR A 64 8.86 16.30 -0.71
CA THR A 64 9.52 16.49 -2.01
C THR A 64 8.60 16.23 -3.23
N PRO A 65 7.86 15.11 -3.31
CA PRO A 65 7.08 14.82 -4.52
C PRO A 65 5.82 15.67 -4.60
N GLU A 66 5.38 15.94 -5.83
CA GLU A 66 4.07 16.51 -6.09
C GLU A 66 2.95 15.49 -5.88
N TRP A 67 1.73 15.99 -5.71
CA TRP A 67 0.54 15.16 -5.48
C TRP A 67 0.35 14.08 -6.57
N GLN A 68 0.54 14.46 -7.83
CA GLN A 68 0.41 13.55 -8.98
C GLN A 68 1.47 12.45 -8.96
N THR A 69 2.68 12.77 -8.48
CA THR A 69 3.77 11.79 -8.37
C THR A 69 3.41 10.72 -7.33
N VAL A 70 2.90 11.11 -6.16
CA VAL A 70 2.45 10.17 -5.13
C VAL A 70 1.30 9.29 -5.65
N PHE A 71 0.38 9.88 -6.40
CA PHE A 71 -0.71 9.14 -7.04
C PHE A 71 -0.21 8.07 -8.02
N LEU A 72 0.68 8.43 -8.95
CA LEU A 72 1.25 7.49 -9.94
C LEU A 72 2.07 6.39 -9.26
N ARG A 73 2.88 6.74 -8.25
CA ARG A 73 3.59 5.77 -7.40
C ARG A 73 2.63 4.81 -6.70
N GLY A 74 1.47 5.30 -6.27
CA GLY A 74 0.42 4.46 -5.68
C GLY A 74 -0.17 3.43 -6.66
N ILE A 75 -0.34 3.80 -7.93
CA ILE A 75 -0.78 2.85 -8.97
C ILE A 75 0.23 1.71 -9.13
N GLY A 76 1.51 2.06 -9.33
CA GLY A 76 2.59 1.08 -9.46
C GLY A 76 2.72 0.20 -8.22
N CYS A 77 2.58 0.79 -7.03
CA CYS A 77 2.60 0.07 -5.77
C CYS A 77 1.59 -1.07 -5.75
N ASN A 78 0.30 -0.74 -5.87
CA ASN A 78 -0.72 -1.76 -5.65
C ASN A 78 -0.85 -2.73 -6.82
N TRP A 79 -0.33 -2.38 -8.01
CA TRP A 79 -0.15 -3.35 -9.08
C TRP A 79 0.83 -4.45 -8.66
N LEU A 80 1.99 -4.09 -8.10
CA LEU A 80 2.99 -5.04 -7.60
C LEU A 80 2.51 -5.80 -6.37
N VAL A 81 1.78 -5.16 -5.45
CA VAL A 81 1.15 -5.85 -4.31
C VAL A 81 0.15 -6.90 -4.79
N CYS A 82 -0.70 -6.58 -5.77
CA CYS A 82 -1.64 -7.55 -6.34
C CYS A 82 -0.91 -8.69 -7.07
N LEU A 83 0.21 -8.41 -7.74
CA LEU A 83 1.08 -9.43 -8.33
C LEU A 83 1.68 -10.35 -7.26
N ALA A 84 2.16 -9.79 -6.14
CA ALA A 84 2.67 -10.55 -5.00
C ALA A 84 1.61 -11.50 -4.44
N CYS A 85 0.39 -11.00 -4.20
CA CYS A 85 -0.73 -11.82 -3.76
C CYS A 85 -1.07 -12.91 -4.79
N PHE A 86 -1.02 -12.59 -6.08
CA PHE A 86 -1.26 -13.56 -7.14
C PHE A 86 -0.24 -14.70 -7.10
N PHE A 87 1.06 -14.40 -7.07
CA PHE A 87 2.11 -15.42 -6.97
C PHE A 87 2.01 -16.23 -5.67
N GLY A 88 1.73 -15.58 -4.54
CA GLY A 88 1.53 -16.26 -3.25
C GLY A 88 0.32 -17.22 -3.25
N MET A 89 -0.69 -16.99 -4.10
CA MET A 89 -1.79 -17.94 -4.27
C MET A 89 -1.50 -19.06 -5.27
N GLN A 90 -0.57 -18.86 -6.21
CA GLN A 90 -0.17 -19.90 -7.19
C GLN A 90 0.81 -20.92 -6.59
N GLY A 91 1.62 -20.52 -5.60
CA GLY A 91 2.57 -21.41 -4.93
C GLY A 91 1.87 -22.59 -4.23
N ARG A 92 2.42 -23.79 -4.40
CA ARG A 92 1.88 -25.03 -3.80
C ARG A 92 2.55 -25.41 -2.48
N ASP A 93 3.76 -24.91 -2.25
CA ASP A 93 4.57 -25.09 -1.05
C ASP A 93 4.93 -23.73 -0.43
N LEU A 94 5.46 -23.73 0.79
CA LEU A 94 5.79 -22.50 1.49
C LEU A 94 6.91 -21.70 0.79
N ALA A 95 7.95 -22.37 0.30
CA ALA A 95 9.10 -21.70 -0.29
C ALA A 95 8.71 -20.97 -1.58
N SER A 96 7.91 -21.59 -2.45
CA SER A 96 7.42 -20.92 -3.67
C SER A 96 6.53 -19.72 -3.37
N LYS A 97 5.70 -19.78 -2.32
CA LYS A 97 4.88 -18.64 -1.88
C LYS A 97 5.74 -17.49 -1.37
N VAL A 98 6.74 -17.78 -0.54
CA VAL A 98 7.67 -16.77 -0.01
C VAL A 98 8.42 -16.09 -1.14
N ILE A 99 9.03 -16.86 -2.05
CA ILE A 99 9.79 -16.32 -3.18
C ILE A 99 8.87 -15.51 -4.12
N GLY A 100 7.66 -16.00 -4.38
CA GLY A 100 6.68 -15.32 -5.22
C GLY A 100 6.21 -13.97 -4.66
N ILE A 101 6.10 -13.84 -3.33
CA ILE A 101 5.76 -12.59 -2.66
C ILE A 101 6.97 -11.66 -2.57
N TRP A 102 8.16 -12.22 -2.31
CA TRP A 102 9.38 -11.47 -2.02
C TRP A 102 9.74 -10.48 -3.13
N TRP A 103 9.83 -10.94 -4.37
CA TRP A 103 10.34 -10.11 -5.46
C TRP A 103 9.45 -8.90 -5.80
N PRO A 104 8.12 -9.04 -5.95
CA PRO A 104 7.27 -7.88 -6.18
C PRO A 104 7.27 -6.90 -5.01
N VAL A 105 7.34 -7.41 -3.76
CA VAL A 105 7.42 -6.55 -2.57
C VAL A 105 8.73 -5.78 -2.54
N PHE A 106 9.85 -6.48 -2.73
CA PHE A 106 11.18 -5.87 -2.83
C PHE A 106 11.22 -4.79 -3.92
N ALA A 107 10.63 -5.06 -5.08
CA ALA A 107 10.60 -4.12 -6.19
C ALA A 107 9.86 -2.81 -5.84
N PHE A 108 8.63 -2.88 -5.29
CA PHE A 108 7.91 -1.63 -5.00
C PHE A 108 8.54 -0.83 -3.87
N VAL A 109 9.15 -1.51 -2.88
CA VAL A 109 9.87 -0.85 -1.78
C VAL A 109 11.12 -0.16 -2.33
N SER A 110 11.92 -0.86 -3.13
CA SER A 110 13.18 -0.33 -3.70
C SER A 110 12.93 0.82 -4.69
N LEU A 111 11.81 0.77 -5.43
CA LEU A 111 11.39 1.85 -6.34
C LEU A 111 10.77 3.05 -5.60
N GLY A 112 10.59 2.98 -4.29
CA GLY A 112 10.03 4.06 -3.48
C GLY A 112 8.55 4.32 -3.74
N PHE A 113 7.78 3.29 -4.13
CA PHE A 113 6.36 3.43 -4.40
C PHE A 113 5.53 3.66 -3.14
N ASP A 114 4.35 4.27 -3.31
CA ASP A 114 3.49 4.72 -2.21
C ASP A 114 2.39 3.71 -1.88
N HIS A 115 2.66 2.90 -0.85
CA HIS A 115 1.70 1.97 -0.29
C HIS A 115 0.94 2.64 0.86
N VAL A 116 -0.39 2.65 0.78
CA VAL A 116 -1.25 3.28 1.80
C VAL A 116 -0.93 2.76 3.20
N VAL A 117 -0.90 1.44 3.38
CA VAL A 117 -0.72 0.83 4.72
C VAL A 117 0.70 0.99 5.23
N ALA A 118 1.71 1.01 4.36
CA ALA A 118 3.08 1.27 4.80
C ALA A 118 3.23 2.73 5.25
N ASN A 119 2.62 3.66 4.51
CA ASN A 119 2.64 5.07 4.84
C ASN A 119 1.84 5.37 6.14
N MET A 120 0.88 4.52 6.54
CA MET A 120 0.22 4.59 7.86
C MET A 120 1.17 4.34 9.03
N THR A 121 2.34 3.74 8.80
CA THR A 121 3.36 3.53 9.84
C THR A 121 4.49 4.55 9.71
N PHE A 122 5.12 4.63 8.53
CA PHE A 122 6.35 5.41 8.35
C PHE A 122 6.14 6.93 8.51
N ILE A 123 5.02 7.47 8.01
CA ILE A 123 4.78 8.92 8.10
C ILE A 123 4.35 9.32 9.51
N PRO A 124 3.44 8.60 10.20
CA PRO A 124 3.18 8.88 11.61
C PRO A 124 4.40 8.72 12.51
N LEU A 125 5.33 7.81 12.22
CA LEU A 125 6.59 7.73 12.94
C LEU A 125 7.45 9.00 12.76
N ALA A 126 7.52 9.53 11.54
CA ALA A 126 8.21 10.80 11.29
C ALA A 126 7.53 11.98 12.02
N ILE A 127 6.20 12.00 12.07
CA ILE A 127 5.43 13.00 12.85
C ILE A 127 5.75 12.87 14.34
N TRP A 128 5.82 11.65 14.89
CA TRP A 128 6.21 11.40 16.28
C TRP A 128 7.61 11.92 16.61
N LEU A 129 8.54 11.84 15.65
CA LEU A 129 9.91 12.30 15.79
C LEU A 129 10.09 13.80 15.47
N ASP A 130 8.99 14.55 15.36
CA ASP A 130 8.96 15.98 15.04
C ASP A 130 9.66 16.34 13.72
N ALA A 131 9.44 15.51 12.68
CA ALA A 131 9.99 15.77 11.36
C ALA A 131 9.55 17.14 10.80
N PRO A 132 10.50 18.03 10.44
CA PRO A 132 10.17 19.37 9.98
C PRO A 132 9.36 19.35 8.68
N GLY A 133 8.29 20.14 8.64
CA GLY A 133 7.45 20.27 7.45
C GLY A 133 6.48 19.10 7.22
N ILE A 134 6.47 18.07 8.08
CA ILE A 134 5.53 16.95 7.99
C ILE A 134 4.44 17.11 9.05
N SER A 135 3.27 17.60 8.63
CA SER A 135 2.08 17.69 9.49
C SER A 135 1.08 16.58 9.19
N VAL A 136 0.14 16.33 10.11
CA VAL A 136 -1.00 15.43 9.88
C VAL A 136 -1.81 15.86 8.65
N GLY A 137 -2.00 17.18 8.46
CA GLY A 137 -2.68 17.72 7.29
C GLY A 137 -1.97 17.40 5.98
N LEU A 138 -0.64 17.57 5.95
CA LEU A 138 0.18 17.20 4.79
C LEU A 138 0.09 15.70 4.49
N TYR A 139 0.24 14.88 5.54
CA TYR A 139 0.16 13.42 5.47
C TYR A 139 -1.17 12.96 4.87
N ILE A 140 -2.30 13.56 5.27
CA ILE A 140 -3.61 13.22 4.73
C ILE A 140 -3.75 13.70 3.27
N TRP A 141 -3.48 14.99 3.02
CA TRP A 141 -3.75 15.63 1.73
C TRP A 141 -2.81 15.18 0.60
N LYS A 142 -1.50 15.22 0.84
CA LYS A 142 -0.47 14.87 -0.15
C LYS A 142 -0.02 13.41 -0.07
N GLY A 143 -0.37 12.70 0.99
CA GLY A 143 0.02 11.31 1.19
C GLY A 143 -1.10 10.33 0.99
N ILE A 144 -1.97 10.22 1.98
CA ILE A 144 -2.98 9.18 2.05
C ILE A 144 -3.98 9.27 0.92
N ILE A 145 -4.51 10.45 0.61
CA ILE A 145 -5.50 10.61 -0.47
C ILE A 145 -4.95 10.16 -1.83
N PRO A 146 -3.86 10.74 -2.37
CA PRO A 146 -3.33 10.34 -3.68
C PRO A 146 -2.87 8.88 -3.69
N ALA A 147 -2.18 8.43 -2.64
CA ALA A 147 -1.75 7.03 -2.55
C ALA A 147 -2.95 6.08 -2.55
N PHE A 148 -4.02 6.40 -1.82
CA PHE A 148 -5.22 5.58 -1.75
C PHE A 148 -5.92 5.46 -3.09
N ILE A 149 -6.15 6.58 -3.78
CA ILE A 149 -6.76 6.57 -5.11
C ILE A 149 -5.88 5.77 -6.08
N GLY A 150 -4.57 6.02 -6.05
CA GLY A 150 -3.60 5.30 -6.87
C GLY A 150 -3.61 3.80 -6.58
N ASN A 151 -3.63 3.40 -5.31
CA ASN A 151 -3.67 1.99 -4.91
C ASN A 151 -4.96 1.32 -5.39
N VAL A 152 -6.12 1.96 -5.22
CA VAL A 152 -7.40 1.44 -5.73
C VAL A 152 -7.34 1.20 -7.24
N LEU A 153 -6.81 2.16 -8.01
CA LEU A 153 -6.65 2.03 -9.45
C LEU A 153 -5.64 0.95 -9.84
N GLY A 154 -4.46 0.90 -9.19
CA GLY A 154 -3.43 -0.09 -9.46
C GLY A 154 -3.91 -1.53 -9.27
N GLY A 155 -4.63 -1.77 -8.16
CA GLY A 155 -5.24 -3.07 -7.91
C GLY A 155 -6.36 -3.40 -8.89
N GLY A 156 -7.20 -2.42 -9.24
CA GLY A 156 -8.22 -2.55 -10.27
C GLY A 156 -7.64 -2.89 -11.65
N LEU A 157 -6.57 -2.21 -12.07
CA LEU A 157 -5.88 -2.43 -13.35
C LEU A 157 -5.23 -3.80 -13.44
N PHE A 158 -4.54 -4.25 -12.38
CA PHE A 158 -3.96 -5.59 -12.33
C PHE A 158 -5.05 -6.65 -12.52
N CYS A 159 -6.10 -6.54 -11.71
CA CYS A 159 -7.18 -7.50 -11.71
C CYS A 159 -7.99 -7.48 -13.02
N GLY A 160 -8.24 -6.29 -13.58
CA GLY A 160 -8.95 -6.08 -14.84
C GLY A 160 -8.19 -6.61 -16.06
N LYS A 161 -6.88 -6.36 -16.16
CA LYS A 161 -6.04 -6.89 -17.24
C LYS A 161 -5.95 -8.41 -17.22
N HIS A 162 -5.71 -9.02 -16.05
CA HIS A 162 -5.59 -10.48 -15.94
C HIS A 162 -6.89 -11.21 -16.31
N PHE A 163 -8.05 -10.65 -15.95
CA PHE A 163 -9.34 -11.29 -16.20
C PHE A 163 -9.96 -10.96 -17.54
N SER A 164 -9.74 -9.76 -18.10
CA SER A 164 -10.16 -9.46 -19.47
C SER A 164 -9.48 -10.44 -20.43
N LEU A 165 -8.18 -10.70 -20.27
CA LEU A 165 -7.47 -11.68 -21.11
C LEU A 165 -8.02 -13.12 -20.98
N LYS A 166 -8.26 -13.61 -19.75
CA LYS A 166 -8.84 -14.95 -19.52
C LYS A 166 -10.30 -15.09 -19.96
N THR A 167 -11.07 -14.01 -19.95
CA THR A 167 -12.47 -14.00 -20.38
C THR A 167 -12.56 -13.87 -21.90
N TRP A 168 -11.73 -13.02 -22.51
CA TRP A 168 -11.59 -12.90 -23.97
C TRP A 168 -11.08 -14.18 -24.62
N MET A 169 -10.07 -14.84 -24.05
CA MET A 169 -9.59 -16.13 -24.58
C MET A 169 -10.65 -17.23 -24.46
N LYS A 170 -11.51 -17.20 -23.44
CA LYS A 170 -12.66 -18.12 -23.36
C LYS A 170 -13.76 -17.82 -24.39
N PHE A 171 -13.86 -16.58 -24.86
CA PHE A 171 -14.81 -16.14 -25.90
C PHE A 171 -14.30 -16.36 -27.34
N LEU A 172 -12.98 -16.55 -27.52
CA LEU A 172 -12.34 -16.80 -28.81
C LEU A 172 -12.10 -18.29 -29.10
N PHE A 173 -12.14 -19.14 -28.08
CA PHE A 173 -11.85 -20.58 -28.17
C PHE A 173 -13.01 -21.49 -27.70
N TYR A 174 -14.20 -20.92 -27.54
CA TYR A 174 -15.51 -21.61 -27.47
C TYR A 174 -16.49 -20.87 -28.36
#